data_AF-A0A412BJH1-F1
#
_entry.id   AF-A0A412BJH1-F1
#
_cell.length_a   1.000
_cell.length_b   1.000
_cell.length_c   1.000
_cell.angle_alpha   90.00
_cell.angle_beta   90.00
_cell.angle_gamma   90.00
#
_symmetry.space_group_name_H-M   'P 1'
#
loop_
_entity.id
_entity.type
_entity.pdbx_description
1 polymer ?
#
loop_
_entity_poly.entity_id
_entity_poly.type
_entity_poly.pdbx_seq_one_letter_code
_entity_poly.pdbx_strand_id
1 'polypeptide(L)'
;MVLTGQSNKLPHIDNRHYNVVRFCNGIFIAVGAAQISTSTNGIIWTRRWQNSYIYEPQDITYGDGKYVTGLPGGNVLTSSDGITWTMKQHQCLIGGYIFYGIAFGNGIFVMVGTKGITTRSTDGGETWEVPSTFVSKKNWRGIAFSNGKFIAVTTDGYVATSTDGIIWTTPEQIKDESKVVTATLNGICAMP
;
A
#
# COMPACT_ATOMS: atom_id res chain seq x y z
N MET A 1 8.24 -35.23 16.99
CA MET A 1 8.76 -34.85 15.66
C MET A 1 7.59 -34.88 14.70
N VAL A 2 6.96 -33.73 14.46
CA VAL A 2 5.89 -33.62 13.45
C VAL A 2 6.44 -32.70 12.37
N LEU A 3 6.75 -33.30 11.23
CA LEU A 3 7.09 -32.59 10.00
C LEU A 3 5.85 -31.82 9.58
N THR A 4 5.83 -30.51 9.80
CA THR A 4 4.85 -29.62 9.18
C THR A 4 5.15 -29.58 7.70
N GLY A 5 4.27 -30.19 6.90
CA GLY A 5 4.39 -30.20 5.45
C GLY A 5 4.49 -28.78 4.92
N GLN A 6 5.62 -28.48 4.27
CA GLN A 6 5.76 -27.24 3.50
C GLN A 6 4.75 -27.29 2.36
N SER A 7 3.71 -26.45 2.41
CA SER A 7 2.80 -26.30 1.28
C SER A 7 3.43 -25.42 0.22
N ASN A 8 3.45 -25.88 -1.04
CA ASN A 8 3.80 -25.08 -2.22
C ASN A 8 2.72 -24.02 -2.57
N LYS A 9 1.99 -23.52 -1.57
CA LYS A 9 0.90 -22.57 -1.70
C LYS A 9 1.10 -21.44 -0.71
N LEU A 10 0.71 -20.23 -1.10
CA LEU A 10 0.59 -19.09 -0.20
C LEU A 10 -0.27 -19.50 1.01
N PRO A 11 0.24 -19.36 2.25
CA PRO A 11 -0.54 -19.65 3.45
C PRO A 11 -1.78 -18.75 3.46
N HIS A 12 -2.97 -19.32 3.48
CA HIS A 12 -4.22 -18.56 3.54
C HIS A 12 -5.03 -19.04 4.74
N ILE A 13 -5.85 -18.14 5.26
CA ILE A 13 -6.87 -18.48 6.25
C ILE A 13 -8.21 -18.29 5.55
N ASP A 14 -9.00 -19.36 5.49
CA ASP A 14 -10.30 -19.42 4.82
C ASP A 14 -10.24 -19.10 3.31
N ASN A 15 -11.39 -18.76 2.70
CA ASN A 15 -11.51 -18.42 1.28
C ASN A 15 -11.08 -16.97 0.97
N ARG A 16 -10.17 -16.38 1.76
CA ARG A 16 -9.70 -15.00 1.59
C ARG A 16 -8.42 -14.95 0.76
N HIS A 17 -8.23 -13.84 0.04
CA HIS A 17 -7.17 -13.69 -0.96
C HIS A 17 -6.08 -12.72 -0.48
N TYR A 18 -4.87 -12.93 -0.99
CA TYR A 18 -3.83 -11.91 -0.93
C TYR A 18 -4.17 -10.78 -1.92
N ASN A 19 -3.94 -9.54 -1.52
CA ASN A 19 -4.23 -8.36 -2.32
C ASN A 19 -3.05 -8.00 -3.24
N VAL A 20 -1.82 -8.22 -2.78
CA VAL A 20 -0.62 -7.91 -3.57
C VAL A 20 0.51 -8.88 -3.27
N VAL A 21 1.35 -9.09 -4.28
CA VAL A 21 2.68 -9.69 -4.18
C VAL A 21 3.70 -8.73 -4.80
N ARG A 22 4.80 -8.45 -4.09
CA ARG A 22 5.92 -7.64 -4.59
C ARG A 22 7.25 -8.37 -4.44
N PHE A 23 8.17 -8.13 -5.36
CA PHE A 23 9.58 -8.49 -5.18
C PHE A 23 10.36 -7.23 -4.83
N CYS A 24 10.90 -7.16 -3.63
CA CYS A 24 11.67 -6.03 -3.15
C CYS A 24 12.72 -6.49 -2.14
N ASN A 25 13.88 -5.83 -2.16
CA ASN A 25 15.01 -6.14 -1.29
C ASN A 25 15.36 -7.65 -1.24
N GLY A 26 15.34 -8.29 -2.42
CA GLY A 26 15.78 -9.68 -2.60
C GLY A 26 14.76 -10.76 -2.20
N ILE A 27 13.56 -10.41 -1.76
CA ILE A 27 12.51 -11.38 -1.41
C ILE A 27 11.18 -11.06 -2.08
N PHE A 28 10.35 -12.08 -2.24
CA PHE A 28 8.93 -11.91 -2.50
C PHE A 28 8.20 -11.68 -1.18
N ILE A 29 7.30 -10.72 -1.17
CA ILE A 29 6.42 -10.41 -0.05
C ILE A 29 4.97 -10.30 -0.52
N ALA A 30 4.07 -10.95 0.20
CA ALA A 30 2.64 -10.99 -0.11
C ALA A 30 1.85 -10.45 1.09
N VAL A 31 0.89 -9.55 0.84
CA VAL A 31 -0.02 -9.03 1.87
C VAL A 31 -1.48 -9.16 1.47
N GLY A 32 -2.36 -9.38 2.45
CA GLY A 32 -3.81 -9.56 2.29
C GLY A 32 -4.32 -10.66 3.22
N ALA A 33 -5.63 -10.93 3.24
CA ALA A 33 -6.23 -11.93 4.13
C ALA A 33 -5.81 -11.79 5.62
N ALA A 34 -5.60 -10.55 6.08
CA ALA A 34 -5.07 -10.18 7.39
C ALA A 34 -3.69 -10.79 7.73
N GLN A 35 -2.84 -11.00 6.72
CA GLN A 35 -1.54 -11.66 6.83
C GLN A 35 -0.44 -10.96 6.01
N ILE A 36 0.80 -11.25 6.39
CA ILE A 36 2.00 -11.00 5.58
C ILE A 36 2.76 -12.32 5.47
N SER A 37 3.16 -12.68 4.24
CA SER A 37 3.96 -13.87 3.95
C SER A 37 5.16 -13.50 3.07
N THR A 38 6.29 -14.19 3.24
CA THR A 38 7.48 -13.99 2.41
C THR A 38 7.99 -15.27 1.78
N SER A 39 8.71 -15.13 0.67
CA SER A 39 9.37 -16.22 -0.05
C SER A 39 10.67 -15.73 -0.68
N THR A 40 11.69 -16.59 -0.75
CA THR A 40 12.93 -16.31 -1.49
C THR A 40 12.89 -16.78 -2.93
N ASN A 41 11.94 -17.66 -3.29
CA ASN A 41 11.86 -18.30 -4.60
C ASN A 41 10.49 -18.16 -5.28
N GLY A 42 9.53 -17.49 -4.65
CA GLY A 42 8.17 -17.29 -5.16
C GLY A 42 7.28 -18.53 -5.14
N ILE A 43 7.81 -19.69 -4.72
CA ILE A 43 7.10 -20.99 -4.73
C ILE A 43 6.76 -21.43 -3.30
N ILE A 44 7.72 -21.33 -2.38
CA ILE A 44 7.56 -21.73 -0.98
C ILE A 44 7.40 -20.50 -0.13
N TRP A 45 6.29 -20.40 0.60
CA TRP A 45 5.88 -19.20 1.30
C TRP A 45 5.81 -19.45 2.81
N THR A 46 6.36 -18.52 3.58
CA THR A 46 6.33 -18.55 5.04
C THR A 46 5.54 -17.36 5.56
N ARG A 47 4.53 -17.62 6.40
CA ARG A 47 3.77 -16.56 7.07
C ARG A 47 4.65 -15.88 8.11
N ARG A 48 4.72 -14.54 8.05
CA ARG A 48 5.56 -13.69 8.91
C ARG A 48 4.77 -12.86 9.90
N TRP A 49 3.55 -12.50 9.54
CA TRP A 49 2.64 -11.77 10.42
C TRP A 49 1.19 -12.18 10.18
N GLN A 50 0.38 -12.11 11.23
CA GLN A 50 -1.06 -12.34 11.20
C GLN A 50 -1.75 -11.54 12.32
N ASN A 51 -3.01 -11.19 12.13
CA ASN A 51 -3.84 -10.58 13.17
C ASN A 51 -5.30 -11.05 13.08
N SER A 52 -6.14 -10.61 14.03
CA SER A 52 -7.58 -10.73 13.95
C SER A 52 -8.09 -10.02 12.68
N TYR A 53 -9.07 -10.66 12.05
CA TYR A 53 -9.59 -10.46 10.69
C TYR A 53 -9.98 -9.03 10.28
N ILE A 54 -9.89 -8.05 11.17
CA ILE A 54 -10.32 -6.66 10.99
C ILE A 54 -9.23 -5.74 10.42
N TYR A 55 -7.96 -6.17 10.44
CA TYR A 55 -6.82 -5.36 9.97
C TYR A 55 -6.16 -5.99 8.76
N GLU A 56 -6.77 -5.79 7.59
CA GLU A 56 -6.27 -6.35 6.34
C GLU A 56 -5.36 -5.36 5.57
N PRO A 57 -4.08 -5.70 5.35
CA PRO A 57 -3.19 -4.91 4.49
C PRO A 57 -3.61 -5.04 3.03
N GLN A 58 -3.73 -3.91 2.34
CA GLN A 58 -4.11 -3.87 0.92
C GLN A 58 -2.90 -3.78 0.01
N ASP A 59 -1.87 -3.05 0.43
CA ASP A 59 -0.65 -2.83 -0.34
C ASP A 59 0.55 -2.66 0.59
N ILE A 60 1.73 -2.90 0.05
CA ILE A 60 3.01 -2.82 0.76
C ILE A 60 4.05 -2.17 -0.14
N THR A 61 5.00 -1.43 0.42
CA THR A 61 6.16 -0.96 -0.34
C THR A 61 7.45 -1.19 0.45
N TYR A 62 8.58 -1.07 -0.24
CA TYR A 62 9.91 -1.04 0.36
C TYR A 62 10.62 0.26 -0.02
N GLY A 63 11.21 0.93 0.96
CA GLY A 63 11.91 2.20 0.81
C GLY A 63 12.63 2.55 2.09
N ASP A 64 13.64 3.41 2.05
CA ASP A 64 14.35 3.85 3.26
C ASP A 64 14.79 2.70 4.20
N GLY A 65 15.19 1.56 3.60
CA GLY A 65 15.58 0.36 4.35
C GLY A 65 14.44 -0.42 5.03
N LYS A 66 13.17 -0.05 4.84
CA LYS A 66 12.01 -0.65 5.51
C LYS A 66 10.92 -1.07 4.53
N TYR A 67 10.26 -2.17 4.86
CA TYR A 67 8.93 -2.51 4.36
C TYR A 67 7.87 -1.77 5.17
N VAL A 68 6.86 -1.22 4.50
CA VAL A 68 5.80 -0.44 5.14
C VAL A 68 4.45 -0.78 4.54
N THR A 69 3.44 -1.02 5.39
CA THR A 69 2.03 -1.17 4.99
C THR A 69 1.11 -0.46 5.98
N GLY A 70 0.09 0.22 5.47
CA GLY A 70 -1.02 0.74 6.27
C GLY A 70 -2.08 -0.33 6.55
N LEU A 71 -2.79 -0.16 7.66
CA LEU A 71 -3.88 -1.03 8.11
C LEU A 71 -5.06 -0.17 8.60
N PRO A 72 -6.30 -0.71 8.59
CA PRO A 72 -7.44 -0.05 9.23
C PRO A 72 -7.18 0.32 10.70
N GLY A 73 -7.95 1.29 11.21
CA GLY A 73 -7.81 1.77 12.59
C GLY A 73 -6.57 2.61 12.86
N GLY A 74 -5.92 3.13 11.81
CA GLY A 74 -4.74 3.99 11.92
C GLY A 74 -3.46 3.24 12.24
N ASN A 75 -3.42 1.93 12.01
CA ASN A 75 -2.24 1.12 12.25
C ASN A 75 -1.30 1.14 11.04
N VAL A 76 0.00 1.13 11.30
CA VAL A 76 1.06 0.94 10.30
C VAL A 76 1.95 -0.19 10.77
N LEU A 77 2.27 -1.10 9.85
CA LEU A 77 3.26 -2.15 10.07
C LEU A 77 4.56 -1.77 9.36
N THR A 78 5.67 -1.92 10.07
CA THR A 78 7.01 -1.74 9.53
C THR A 78 7.89 -2.96 9.81
N SER A 79 8.88 -3.18 8.94
CA SER A 79 9.90 -4.22 9.09
C SER A 79 11.15 -3.82 8.32
N SER A 80 12.35 -4.10 8.86
CA SER A 80 13.61 -3.91 8.13
C SER A 80 14.05 -5.16 7.35
N ASP A 81 13.59 -6.35 7.78
CA ASP A 81 14.03 -7.65 7.28
C ASP A 81 12.92 -8.43 6.52
N GLY A 82 11.68 -7.94 6.54
CA GLY A 82 10.51 -8.60 5.97
C GLY A 82 10.05 -9.82 6.78
N ILE A 83 10.67 -10.09 7.93
CA ILE A 83 10.46 -11.27 8.77
C ILE A 83 9.82 -10.85 10.10
N THR A 84 10.39 -9.85 10.75
CA THR A 84 9.95 -9.34 12.04
C THR A 84 9.19 -8.04 11.83
N TRP A 85 7.98 -7.94 12.38
CA TRP A 85 7.05 -6.84 12.10
C TRP A 85 6.66 -6.10 13.37
N THR A 86 6.70 -4.78 13.31
CA THR A 86 6.24 -3.89 14.38
C THR A 86 4.97 -3.17 13.94
N MET A 87 3.92 -3.26 14.76
CA MET A 87 2.66 -2.54 14.54
C MET A 87 2.59 -1.32 15.45
N LYS A 88 2.30 -0.15 14.88
CA LYS A 88 2.14 1.11 15.62
C LYS A 88 0.86 1.79 15.17
N GLN A 89 0.07 2.28 16.13
CA GLN A 89 -1.13 3.08 15.84
C GLN A 89 -0.77 4.56 15.81
N HIS A 90 -1.27 5.28 14.82
CA HIS A 90 -1.08 6.71 14.65
C HIS A 90 -2.44 7.42 14.75
N GLN A 91 -2.55 8.35 15.70
CA GLN A 91 -3.81 9.04 16.00
C GLN A 91 -4.33 9.84 14.79
N CYS A 92 -3.44 10.47 14.02
CA CYS A 92 -3.79 11.20 12.81
C CYS A 92 -4.42 10.32 11.71
N LEU A 93 -4.22 9.00 11.78
CA LEU A 93 -4.74 8.02 10.82
C LEU A 93 -6.03 7.35 11.32
N ILE A 94 -6.53 7.70 12.50
CA ILE A 94 -7.81 7.18 13.01
C ILE A 94 -8.96 7.97 12.37
N GLY A 95 -9.69 7.30 11.48
CA GLY A 95 -10.86 7.89 10.82
C GLY A 95 -11.72 6.91 10.04
N GLY A 96 -11.57 5.61 10.29
CA GLY A 96 -12.19 4.55 9.49
C GLY A 96 -11.73 4.61 8.03
N TYR A 97 -10.43 4.82 7.82
CA TYR A 97 -9.79 4.76 6.50
C TYR A 97 -9.36 3.33 6.18
N ILE A 98 -9.39 3.01 4.89
CA ILE A 98 -8.71 1.84 4.32
C ILE A 98 -7.64 2.41 3.40
N PHE A 99 -6.39 2.06 3.66
CA PHE A 99 -5.26 2.45 2.82
C PHE A 99 -5.15 1.43 1.69
N TYR A 100 -5.40 1.85 0.46
CA TYR A 100 -5.42 0.96 -0.71
C TYR A 100 -4.07 0.88 -1.42
N GLY A 101 -3.26 1.94 -1.34
CA GLY A 101 -1.98 1.98 -2.02
C GLY A 101 -0.92 2.69 -1.19
N ILE A 102 0.33 2.26 -1.35
CA ILE A 102 1.49 2.91 -0.75
C ILE A 102 2.66 2.96 -1.76
N ALA A 103 3.34 4.10 -1.85
CA ALA A 103 4.53 4.28 -2.66
C ALA A 103 5.66 4.92 -1.85
N PHE A 104 6.89 4.62 -2.24
CA PHE A 104 8.08 5.30 -1.73
C PHE A 104 8.79 5.99 -2.89
N GLY A 105 9.24 7.21 -2.65
CA GLY A 105 9.98 8.02 -3.63
C GLY A 105 10.40 9.35 -3.03
N ASN A 106 11.46 9.96 -3.56
CA ASN A 106 11.98 11.23 -3.03
C ASN A 106 12.25 11.21 -1.51
N GLY A 107 12.64 10.05 -0.96
CA GLY A 107 12.89 9.88 0.47
C GLY A 107 11.63 9.84 1.36
N ILE A 108 10.43 9.79 0.78
CA ILE A 108 9.17 9.82 1.53
C ILE A 108 8.26 8.65 1.18
N PHE A 109 7.47 8.20 2.15
CA PHE A 109 6.36 7.28 1.93
C PHE A 109 5.08 8.05 1.75
N VAL A 110 4.22 7.62 0.83
CA VAL A 110 2.89 8.19 0.62
C VAL A 110 1.86 7.08 0.54
N MET A 111 0.83 7.17 1.39
CA MET A 111 -0.34 6.28 1.35
C MET A 111 -1.55 7.01 0.80
N VAL A 112 -2.40 6.26 0.09
CA VAL A 112 -3.68 6.73 -0.43
C VAL A 112 -4.79 5.74 -0.11
N GLY A 113 -6.04 6.21 -0.04
CA GLY A 113 -7.13 5.32 0.35
C GLY A 113 -8.54 5.90 0.25
N THR A 114 -9.41 5.39 1.12
CA THR A 114 -10.82 5.81 1.18
C THR A 114 -11.00 7.25 1.61
N LYS A 115 -12.16 7.83 1.25
CA LYS A 115 -12.59 9.18 1.69
C LYS A 115 -11.61 10.29 1.28
N GLY A 116 -10.75 10.04 0.29
CA GLY A 116 -9.77 11.01 -0.19
C GLY A 116 -8.46 11.05 0.59
N ILE A 117 -8.23 10.16 1.56
CA ILE A 117 -7.03 10.18 2.37
C ILE A 117 -5.79 10.10 1.47
N THR A 118 -4.90 11.06 1.66
CA THR A 118 -3.51 11.06 1.19
C THR A 118 -2.69 11.37 2.43
N THR A 119 -1.63 10.64 2.71
CA THR A 119 -0.81 10.87 3.90
C THR A 119 0.63 10.51 3.62
N ARG A 120 1.56 11.21 4.27
CA ARG A 120 2.99 11.05 4.05
C ARG A 120 3.73 10.75 5.34
N SER A 121 4.80 9.98 5.24
CA SER A 121 5.88 9.93 6.23
C SER A 121 7.22 10.33 5.60
N THR A 122 7.99 11.14 6.32
CA THR A 122 9.34 11.61 5.94
C THR A 122 10.45 11.00 6.81
N ASP A 123 10.08 10.08 7.72
CA ASP A 123 10.95 9.55 8.77
C ASP A 123 10.91 8.02 8.86
N GLY A 124 10.80 7.36 7.70
CA GLY A 124 10.83 5.91 7.66
C GLY A 124 9.56 5.23 8.18
N GLY A 125 8.41 5.91 8.12
CA GLY A 125 7.12 5.40 8.59
C GLY A 125 6.85 5.62 10.09
N GLU A 126 7.70 6.38 10.80
CA GLU A 126 7.60 6.57 12.25
C GLU A 126 6.56 7.60 12.67
N THR A 127 6.36 8.63 11.86
CA THR A 127 5.28 9.61 11.98
C THR A 127 4.61 9.84 10.63
N TRP A 128 3.34 10.24 10.68
CA TRP A 128 2.49 10.44 9.50
C TRP A 128 1.79 11.78 9.56
N GLU A 129 1.82 12.49 8.44
CA GLU A 129 1.17 13.77 8.23
C GLU A 129 -0.04 13.57 7.32
N VAL A 130 -1.19 14.13 7.72
CA VAL A 130 -2.42 14.14 6.91
C VAL A 130 -2.69 15.58 6.48
N PRO A 131 -2.91 15.86 5.18
CA PRO A 131 -3.28 17.19 4.70
C PRO A 131 -4.54 17.72 5.37
N SER A 132 -4.60 19.04 5.58
CA SER A 132 -5.78 19.72 6.15
C SER A 132 -7.00 19.68 5.24
N THR A 133 -6.80 19.50 3.94
CA THR A 133 -7.85 19.32 2.94
C THR A 133 -7.56 18.11 2.07
N PHE A 134 -8.56 17.24 1.90
CA PHE A 134 -8.45 16.13 0.97
C PHE A 134 -8.60 16.61 -0.47
N VAL A 135 -7.78 16.03 -1.35
CA VAL A 135 -7.75 16.30 -2.79
C VAL A 135 -9.14 16.14 -3.43
N SER A 136 -9.92 15.17 -2.95
CA SER A 136 -11.34 14.97 -3.24
C SER A 136 -11.95 14.00 -2.23
N LYS A 137 -13.27 13.73 -2.28
CA LYS A 137 -13.89 12.64 -1.50
C LYS A 137 -13.79 11.26 -2.17
N LYS A 138 -13.05 11.13 -3.28
CA LYS A 138 -12.92 9.87 -4.03
C LYS A 138 -12.05 8.86 -3.29
N ASN A 139 -12.21 7.59 -3.65
CA ASN A 139 -11.35 6.52 -3.15
C ASN A 139 -10.16 6.37 -4.11
N TRP A 140 -8.98 6.74 -3.64
CA TRP A 140 -7.72 6.53 -4.36
C TRP A 140 -7.28 5.08 -4.17
N ARG A 141 -7.03 4.38 -5.26
CA ARG A 141 -6.86 2.93 -5.31
C ARG A 141 -5.42 2.50 -5.55
N GLY A 142 -4.73 3.19 -6.44
CA GLY A 142 -3.34 2.95 -6.75
C GLY A 142 -2.51 4.21 -6.57
N ILE A 143 -1.24 4.02 -6.24
CA ILE A 143 -0.23 5.07 -6.24
C ILE A 143 1.10 4.50 -6.74
N ALA A 144 1.83 5.29 -7.52
CA ALA A 144 3.21 5.01 -7.90
C ALA A 144 4.04 6.30 -7.81
N PHE A 145 5.35 6.14 -7.73
CA PHE A 145 6.30 7.24 -7.85
C PHE A 145 7.14 7.08 -9.13
N SER A 146 7.18 8.11 -9.96
CA SER A 146 8.00 8.16 -11.18
C SER A 146 8.32 9.61 -11.53
N ASN A 147 9.46 9.84 -12.17
CA ASN A 147 9.85 11.16 -12.69
C ASN A 147 9.65 12.31 -11.67
N GLY A 148 10.06 12.07 -10.41
CA GLY A 148 9.95 13.04 -9.32
C GLY A 148 8.54 13.27 -8.77
N LYS A 149 7.54 12.49 -9.17
CA LYS A 149 6.14 12.68 -8.78
C LYS A 149 5.48 11.39 -8.29
N PHE A 150 4.67 11.52 -7.26
CA PHE A 150 3.61 10.58 -6.92
C PHE A 150 2.44 10.77 -7.89
N ILE A 151 1.87 9.66 -8.34
CA ILE A 151 0.72 9.59 -9.24
C ILE A 151 -0.30 8.69 -8.57
N ALA A 152 -1.44 9.25 -8.18
CA ALA A 152 -2.55 8.53 -7.55
C ALA A 152 -3.72 8.39 -8.53
N VAL A 153 -4.38 7.23 -8.51
CA VAL A 153 -5.47 6.91 -9.44
C VAL A 153 -6.71 6.36 -8.72
N THR A 154 -7.89 6.60 -9.28
CA THR A 154 -9.17 6.04 -8.80
C THR A 154 -9.72 5.00 -9.78
N THR A 155 -10.69 4.20 -9.32
CA THR A 155 -11.38 3.20 -10.18
C THR A 155 -12.27 3.83 -11.25
N ASP A 156 -12.69 5.08 -11.08
CA ASP A 156 -13.48 5.84 -12.06
C ASP A 156 -12.59 6.68 -13.01
N GLY A 157 -11.28 6.41 -13.03
CA GLY A 157 -10.34 6.96 -14.02
C GLY A 157 -9.83 8.37 -13.70
N TYR A 158 -9.93 8.84 -12.46
CA TYR A 158 -9.30 10.10 -12.05
C TYR A 158 -7.85 9.88 -11.69
N VAL A 159 -7.03 10.89 -12.00
CA VAL A 159 -5.60 10.95 -11.70
C VAL A 159 -5.31 12.28 -10.98
N ALA A 160 -4.46 12.22 -9.97
CA ALA A 160 -3.83 13.39 -9.36
C ALA A 160 -2.33 13.12 -9.18
N THR A 161 -1.54 14.19 -9.18
CA THR A 161 -0.08 14.09 -8.99
C THR A 161 0.39 15.00 -7.86
N SER A 162 1.50 14.63 -7.25
CA SER A 162 2.15 15.41 -6.19
C SER A 162 3.65 15.15 -6.17
N THR A 163 4.46 16.17 -5.86
CA THR A 163 5.92 15.99 -5.64
C THR A 163 6.25 15.72 -4.18
N ASP A 164 5.32 16.01 -3.27
CA ASP A 164 5.55 16.01 -1.83
C ASP A 164 4.54 15.16 -1.06
N GLY A 165 3.56 14.52 -1.69
CA GLY A 165 2.54 13.69 -1.03
C GLY A 165 1.50 14.45 -0.19
N ILE A 166 1.59 15.78 -0.09
CA ILE A 166 0.66 16.63 0.69
C ILE A 166 -0.14 17.54 -0.23
N ILE A 167 0.53 18.22 -1.15
CA ILE A 167 -0.09 19.12 -2.13
C ILE A 167 -0.26 18.35 -3.43
N TRP A 168 -1.52 18.15 -3.83
CA TRP A 168 -1.88 17.42 -5.04
C TRP A 168 -2.51 18.34 -6.07
N THR A 169 -2.31 18.02 -7.35
CA THR A 169 -3.03 18.66 -8.44
C THR A 169 -4.54 18.39 -8.31
N THR A 170 -5.36 19.28 -8.88
CA THR A 170 -6.78 19.01 -9.05
C THR A 170 -6.98 17.69 -9.80
N PRO A 171 -7.83 16.76 -9.31
CA PRO A 171 -8.06 15.50 -9.99
C PRO A 171 -8.64 15.69 -11.38
N GLU A 172 -8.03 15.06 -12.37
CA GLU A 172 -8.50 15.05 -13.75
C GLU A 172 -8.84 13.62 -14.17
N GLN A 173 -9.95 13.46 -14.89
CA GLN A 173 -10.33 12.16 -15.43
C GLN A 173 -9.58 11.90 -16.73
N ILE A 174 -9.08 10.68 -16.93
CA ILE A 174 -8.40 10.26 -18.17
C ILE A 174 -9.38 10.39 -19.34
N LYS A 175 -8.90 10.96 -20.45
CA LYS A 175 -9.67 11.21 -21.68
C LYS A 175 -9.00 10.53 -22.87
N ASP A 176 -9.82 10.15 -23.84
CA ASP A 176 -9.41 9.75 -25.19
C ASP A 176 -10.06 10.71 -26.19
N GLU A 177 -9.25 11.40 -27.01
CA GLU A 177 -9.69 12.34 -28.05
C GLU A 177 -10.88 13.24 -27.64
N SER A 178 -10.77 13.87 -26.46
CA SER A 178 -11.77 14.76 -25.83
C SER A 178 -12.99 14.08 -25.17
N LYS A 179 -13.10 12.75 -25.24
CA LYS A 179 -14.13 11.96 -24.56
C LYS A 179 -13.58 11.41 -23.25
N VAL A 180 -14.40 11.43 -22.21
CA VAL A 180 -14.06 10.78 -20.93
C VAL A 180 -13.99 9.27 -21.15
N VAL A 181 -12.87 8.65 -20.77
CA VAL A 181 -12.75 7.19 -20.73
C VAL A 181 -12.99 6.73 -19.30
N THR A 182 -13.96 5.84 -19.12
CA THR A 182 -14.07 5.10 -17.86
C THR A 182 -13.07 3.94 -17.89
N ALA A 183 -11.89 4.15 -17.31
CA ALA A 183 -10.90 3.10 -17.10
C ALA A 183 -10.89 2.69 -15.62
N THR A 184 -11.05 1.40 -15.34
CA THR A 184 -10.89 0.87 -13.99
C THR A 184 -9.41 0.60 -13.70
N LEU A 185 -8.78 1.52 -12.97
CA LEU A 185 -7.39 1.38 -12.54
C LEU A 185 -7.34 0.86 -11.10
N ASN A 186 -6.98 -0.42 -10.96
CA ASN A 186 -6.78 -1.07 -9.65
C ASN A 186 -5.34 -0.96 -9.14
N GLY A 187 -4.42 -0.53 -10.00
CA GLY A 187 -3.01 -0.34 -9.69
C GLY A 187 -2.32 0.47 -10.78
N ILE A 188 -1.19 1.07 -10.42
CA ILE A 188 -0.32 1.80 -11.33
C ILE A 188 1.11 1.37 -11.05
N CYS A 189 1.89 1.14 -12.10
CA CYS A 189 3.29 0.78 -12.00
C CYS A 189 4.10 1.87 -12.72
N ALA A 190 5.19 2.28 -12.10
CA ALA A 190 6.20 3.13 -12.72
C ALA A 190 7.34 2.25 -13.22
N MET A 191 7.73 2.41 -14.49
CA MET A 191 9.00 1.86 -14.98
C MET A 191 10.09 2.93 -14.85
N PRO A 192 11.34 2.55 -14.53
CA PRO A 192 12.49 3.46 -14.60
C PRO A 192 12.71 4.04 -16.00
#